data_AF-A0A2H1FCQ1-F1
#
_entry.id   AF-A0A2H1FCQ1-F1
#
_cell.length_a   1.000
_cell.length_b   1.000
_cell.length_c   1.000
_cell.angle_alpha   90.00
_cell.angle_beta   90.00
_cell.angle_gamma   90.00
#
_symmetry.space_group_name_H-M   'P 1'
#
loop_
_entity.id
_entity.type
_entity.pdbx_description
1 polymer ?
#
loop_
_entity_poly.entity_id
_entity_poly.type
_entity_poly.pdbx_seq_one_letter_code
_entity_poly.pdbx_strand_id
1 'polypeptide(L)'
;MDKRVFVLGIAMLVTGFSVYGYLNENVPTGKTGMSQDEIDALNQAEIVNAGLENIAAMIGGIGFFIVLISIGLKRRKKGGDGKPVTQKPAEI
;
A
#
# COMPACT_ATOMS: atom_id res chain seq x y z
N MET A 1 -16.87 8.65 2.75
CA MET A 1 -16.11 7.42 2.54
C MET A 1 -16.75 6.33 3.39
N ASP A 2 -17.01 5.15 2.83
CA ASP A 2 -17.42 3.99 3.63
C ASP A 2 -16.24 3.54 4.50
N LYS A 3 -16.48 3.26 5.79
CA LYS A 3 -15.47 2.72 6.70
C LYS A 3 -14.87 1.41 6.17
N ARG A 4 -15.63 0.64 5.39
CA ARG A 4 -15.16 -0.60 4.76
C ARG A 4 -13.99 -0.38 3.80
N VAL A 5 -14.04 0.70 3.02
CA VAL A 5 -12.95 1.05 2.08
C VAL A 5 -11.68 1.44 2.83
N PHE A 6 -11.82 2.17 3.93
CA PHE A 6 -10.69 2.50 4.79
C PHE A 6 -10.05 1.26 5.41
N VAL A 7 -10.86 0.35 5.95
CA VAL A 7 -10.39 -0.93 6.50
C VAL A 7 -9.71 -1.78 5.44
N LEU A 8 -10.26 -1.82 4.22
CA LEU A 8 -9.62 -2.50 3.09
C LEU A 8 -8.24 -1.90 2.78
N GLY A 9 -8.12 -0.58 2.73
CA GLY A 9 -6.84 0.11 2.53
C GLY A 9 -5.80 -0.26 3.60
N ILE A 10 -6.21 -0.30 4.87
CA ILE A 10 -5.34 -0.74 5.97
C ILE A 10 -4.93 -2.21 5.79
N ALA A 11 -5.87 -3.09 5.48
CA ALA A 11 -5.58 -4.52 5.29
C ALA A 11 -4.58 -4.74 4.13
N MET A 12 -4.75 -4.03 3.02
CA MET A 12 -3.82 -4.07 1.89
C MET A 12 -2.44 -3.50 2.26
N LEU A 13 -2.40 -2.41 3.02
CA LEU A 13 -1.14 -1.83 3.49
C LEU A 13 -0.37 -2.82 4.36
N VAL A 14 -1.02 -3.38 5.39
CA VAL A 14 -0.39 -4.35 6.30
C VAL A 14 0.07 -5.58 5.55
N THR A 15 -0.78 -6.16 4.69
CA THR A 15 -0.43 -7.36 3.93
C THR A 15 0.71 -7.11 2.96
N GLY A 16 0.64 -6.03 2.18
CA GLY A 16 1.65 -5.67 1.18
C GLY A 16 3.04 -5.48 1.82
N PHE A 17 3.13 -4.69 2.90
CA PHE A 17 4.41 -4.46 3.56
C PHE A 17 4.91 -5.67 4.34
N SER A 18 4.02 -6.50 4.91
CA SER A 18 4.45 -7.74 5.59
C SER A 18 5.07 -8.73 4.61
N VAL A 19 4.43 -8.92 3.44
CA VAL A 19 4.96 -9.79 2.37
C VAL A 19 6.24 -9.21 1.79
N TYR A 20 6.28 -7.89 1.55
CA TYR A 20 7.50 -7.20 1.08
C TYR A 20 8.69 -7.42 2.01
N GLY A 21 8.49 -7.27 3.33
CA GLY A 21 9.51 -7.53 4.33
C GLY A 21 9.98 -8.98 4.33
N TYR A 22 9.05 -9.93 4.29
CA TYR A 22 9.37 -11.36 4.21
C TYR A 22 10.22 -11.72 2.98
N LEU A 23 9.90 -11.18 1.81
CA LEU A 23 10.65 -11.43 0.57
C LEU A 23 12.04 -10.79 0.58
N ASN A 24 12.21 -9.67 1.27
CA ASN A 24 13.51 -9.03 1.47
C ASN A 24 14.40 -9.82 2.44
N GLU A 25 13.81 -10.39 3.50
CA GLU A 25 14.53 -11.25 4.46
C GLU A 25 14.95 -12.59 3.84
N ASN A 26 14.16 -13.11 2.90
CA ASN A 26 14.37 -14.43 2.28
C ASN A 26 14.87 -14.32 0.83
N VAL A 27 15.61 -13.26 0.50
CA VAL A 27 16.16 -13.09 -0.84
C VAL A 27 17.08 -14.27 -1.19
N PRO A 28 16.88 -14.93 -2.36
CA PRO A 28 17.78 -15.98 -2.82
C PRO A 28 19.21 -15.46 -2.87
N THR A 29 20.17 -16.26 -2.38
CA THR A 29 21.57 -15.89 -2.32
C THR A 29 22.46 -17.00 -2.85
N GLY A 30 23.42 -16.61 -3.68
CA GLY A 30 24.38 -17.52 -4.28
C GLY A 30 25.39 -18.10 -3.28
N LYS A 31 25.98 -19.24 -3.64
CA LYS A 31 27.05 -19.89 -2.88
C LYS A 31 28.24 -20.13 -3.80
N THR A 32 29.45 -20.12 -3.24
CA THR A 32 30.67 -20.42 -3.99
C THR A 32 30.67 -21.87 -4.46
N GLY A 33 31.06 -22.10 -5.72
CA GLY A 33 31.19 -23.46 -6.29
C GLY A 33 29.90 -24.05 -6.86
N MET A 34 28.89 -23.22 -7.14
CA MET A 34 27.69 -23.65 -7.88
C MET A 34 28.04 -24.11 -9.30
N SER A 35 27.38 -25.18 -9.73
CA SER A 35 27.34 -25.62 -11.13
C SER A 35 26.51 -24.65 -11.98
N GLN A 36 26.61 -24.76 -13.32
CA GLN A 36 25.87 -23.89 -14.22
C GLN A 36 24.35 -24.01 -14.03
N ASP A 37 23.84 -25.24 -13.82
CA ASP A 37 22.41 -25.48 -13.61
C ASP A 37 21.91 -24.84 -12.31
N GLU A 38 22.74 -24.82 -11.26
CA GLU A 38 22.42 -24.17 -9.98
C GLU A 38 22.41 -22.64 -10.10
N ILE A 39 23.31 -22.08 -10.92
CA ILE A 39 23.34 -20.64 -11.23
C ILE A 39 22.06 -20.25 -11.98
N ASP A 40 21.64 -21.03 -12.96
CA ASP A 40 20.43 -20.74 -13.74
C ASP A 40 19.16 -20.83 -12.86
N ALA A 41 19.09 -21.82 -11.97
CA ALA A 41 18.03 -21.93 -10.99
C ALA A 41 18.00 -20.76 -10.00
N LEU A 42 19.17 -20.31 -9.52
CA LEU A 42 19.28 -19.14 -8.65
C LEU A 42 18.79 -17.87 -9.37
N ASN A 43 19.25 -17.63 -10.59
CA ASN A 43 18.85 -16.48 -11.40
C ASN A 43 17.32 -16.45 -11.60
N GLN A 44 16.71 -17.60 -11.86
CA GLN A 44 15.26 -17.70 -11.98
C GLN A 44 14.56 -17.36 -10.66
N ALA A 45 15.07 -17.87 -9.53
CA ALA A 45 14.51 -17.58 -8.21
C ALA A 45 14.62 -16.09 -7.85
N GLU A 46 15.74 -15.44 -8.16
CA GLU A 46 15.93 -14.00 -7.95
C GLU A 46 14.93 -13.17 -8.77
N ILE A 47 14.74 -13.49 -10.06
CA ILE A 47 13.77 -12.82 -10.93
C ILE A 47 12.35 -12.95 -10.36
N VAL A 48 11.97 -14.15 -9.92
CA VAL A 48 10.65 -14.40 -9.32
C VAL A 48 10.50 -13.61 -8.01
N ASN A 49 11.53 -13.61 -7.15
CA ASN A 49 11.50 -12.87 -5.89
C ASN A 49 11.34 -11.36 -6.13
N ALA A 50 12.10 -10.79 -7.07
CA ALA A 50 11.99 -9.39 -7.45
C ALA A 50 10.61 -9.05 -8.02
N GLY A 51 10.02 -9.95 -8.82
CA GLY A 51 8.65 -9.79 -9.32
C GLY A 51 7.63 -9.75 -8.18
N LEU A 52 7.73 -10.66 -7.22
CA LEU A 52 6.85 -10.71 -6.05
C LEU A 52 7.02 -9.50 -5.14
N GLU A 53 8.26 -9.05 -4.94
CA GLU A 53 8.59 -7.86 -4.17
C GLU A 53 7.91 -6.62 -4.77
N ASN A 54 8.00 -6.44 -6.10
CA ASN A 54 7.33 -5.35 -6.80
C ASN A 54 5.80 -5.41 -6.65
N ILE A 55 5.20 -6.60 -6.74
CA ILE A 55 3.76 -6.78 -6.53
C ILE A 55 3.38 -6.43 -5.09
N ALA A 56 4.14 -6.89 -4.10
CA ALA A 56 3.89 -6.63 -2.69
C ALA A 56 3.98 -5.11 -2.37
N ALA A 57 5.01 -4.44 -2.90
CA ALA A 57 5.18 -3.00 -2.81
C ALA A 57 4.01 -2.25 -3.46
N MET A 58 3.54 -2.69 -4.63
CA MET A 58 2.39 -2.09 -5.32
C MET A 58 1.09 -2.26 -4.50
N ILE A 59 0.85 -3.44 -3.93
CA ILE A 59 -0.30 -3.69 -3.04
C ILE A 59 -0.24 -2.76 -1.83
N GLY A 60 0.92 -2.66 -1.18
CA GLY A 60 1.15 -1.76 -0.05
C GLY A 60 0.92 -0.29 -0.44
N GLY A 61 1.45 0.14 -1.59
CA GLY A 61 1.28 1.48 -2.14
C GLY A 61 -0.18 1.82 -2.47
N ILE A 62 -0.91 0.91 -3.11
CA ILE A 62 -2.36 1.07 -3.37
C ILE A 62 -3.12 1.19 -2.04
N GLY A 63 -2.84 0.29 -1.08
CA GLY A 63 -3.42 0.35 0.26
C GLY A 63 -3.18 1.70 0.94
N PHE A 64 -1.95 2.21 0.85
CA PHE A 64 -1.57 3.53 1.36
C PHE A 64 -2.36 4.67 0.71
N PHE A 65 -2.51 4.68 -0.62
CA PHE A 65 -3.32 5.69 -1.30
C PHE A 65 -4.79 5.63 -0.88
N ILE A 66 -5.37 4.43 -0.72
CA ILE A 66 -6.75 4.27 -0.24
C ILE A 66 -6.91 4.87 1.17
N VAL A 67 -5.93 4.62 2.06
CA VAL A 67 -5.90 5.18 3.42
C VAL A 67 -5.82 6.71 3.37
N LEU A 68 -4.90 7.28 2.58
CA LEU A 68 -4.75 8.73 2.44
C LEU A 68 -6.02 9.41 1.92
N ILE A 69 -6.60 8.88 0.86
CA ILE A 69 -7.84 9.40 0.28
C ILE A 69 -8.96 9.26 1.32
N SER A 70 -9.04 8.17 2.07
CA SER A 70 -10.07 8.00 3.11
C SER A 70 -9.97 9.02 4.24
N ILE A 71 -8.76 9.43 4.60
CA ILE A 71 -8.50 10.47 5.61
C ILE A 71 -8.72 11.87 5.02
N GLY A 72 -8.20 12.13 3.82
CA GLY A 72 -8.27 13.43 3.12
C GLY A 72 -9.64 13.78 2.54
N LEU A 73 -10.48 12.79 2.21
CA LEU A 73 -11.87 12.99 1.76
C LEU A 73 -12.86 13.22 2.91
N LYS A 74 -12.42 13.38 4.16
CA LYS A 74 -13.30 13.99 5.17
C LYS A 74 -13.62 15.40 4.70
N ARG A 75 -14.74 15.54 3.97
CA ARG A 75 -15.35 16.84 3.65
C ARG A 75 -15.34 17.62 4.95
N ARG A 76 -14.64 18.75 5.00
CA ARG A 76 -14.97 19.77 6.00
C ARG A 76 -16.47 19.93 5.89
N LYS A 77 -17.22 19.57 6.93
CA LYS A 77 -18.64 19.89 6.95
C LYS A 77 -18.70 21.37 6.63
N LYS A 78 -19.59 21.80 5.72
CA LYS A 78 -20.09 23.17 5.83
C LYS A 78 -20.64 23.22 7.26
N GLY A 79 -19.88 23.79 8.20
CA GLY A 79 -20.27 23.98 9.62
C GLY A 79 -19.54 23.22 10.71
N GLY A 80 -18.26 22.84 10.57
CA GLY A 80 -17.43 22.49 11.74
C GLY A 80 -15.96 22.23 11.40
N ASP A 81 -14.97 22.45 12.27
CA ASP A 81 -14.97 23.07 13.61
C ASP A 81 -14.54 24.55 13.55
N GLY A 82 -15.20 25.39 14.36
CA GLY A 82 -14.82 26.79 14.59
C GLY A 82 -15.37 27.84 13.62
N LYS A 83 -16.25 27.50 12.65
CA LYS A 83 -16.87 28.52 11.77
C LYS A 83 -18.38 28.29 11.60
N PRO A 84 -19.22 29.27 11.96
CA PRO A 84 -20.66 29.17 11.75
C PRO A 84 -20.98 29.11 10.25
N VAL A 85 -21.93 28.24 9.87
CA VAL A 85 -22.57 28.28 8.56
C VAL A 85 -23.69 29.28 8.65
N THR A 86 -23.39 30.52 8.25
CA THR A 86 -24.44 31.48 7.96
C THR A 86 -24.76 31.37 6.48
N GLN A 87 -25.90 30.77 6.14
CA GLN A 87 -26.57 31.05 4.87
C GLN A 87 -27.92 31.71 5.16
N LYS A 88 -27.95 32.99 4.74
CA LYS A 88 -29.01 33.97 4.41
C LYS A 88 -30.48 33.72 4.82
N PRO A 89 -31.20 34.81 5.13
CA PRO A 89 -31.98 35.46 4.07
C PRO A 89 -31.64 36.95 3.92
N ALA A 90 -31.60 37.42 2.67
CA ALA A 90 -31.88 38.82 2.40
C ALA A 90 -33.36 38.85 2.03
N GLU A 91 -34.20 39.23 2.99
CA GLU A 91 -35.56 39.66 2.71
C GLU A 91 -35.48 41.02 2.03
N ILE A 92 -36.06 41.13 0.82
CA ILE A 92 -36.39 42.39 0.19
C ILE A 92 -37.88 42.35 -0.09
#